data_AF-A0A432FIS9-F1
#
_entry.id   AF-A0A432FIS9-F1
#
_cell.length_a   1.000
_cell.length_b   1.000
_cell.length_c   1.000
_cell.angle_alpha   90.00
_cell.angle_beta   90.00
_cell.angle_gamma   90.00
#
_symmetry.space_group_name_H-M   'P 1'
#
loop_
_entity.id
_entity.type
_entity.pdbx_description
1 polymer ?
#
loop_
_entity_poly.entity_id
_entity_poly.type
_entity_poly.pdbx_seq_one_letter_code
_entity_poly.pdbx_strand_id
1 'polypeptide(L)' 'MPGATAVGITYNEGVVFASERRIAYGNFVVSKTTKKTFVITPQVGAACAGLV' A
#
# COMPACT_ATOMS: atom_id res chain seq x y z
N MET A 1 15.37 7.05 -0.14
CA MET A 1 14.52 5.88 0.17
C MET A 1 13.21 6.05 -0.59
N PRO A 2 12.65 4.99 -1.22
CA PRO A 2 11.39 5.12 -1.93
C PRO A 2 10.28 5.53 -0.97
N GLY A 3 9.57 6.60 -1.31
CA GLY A 3 8.42 7.04 -0.54
C GLY A 3 7.22 6.14 -0.83
N ALA A 4 6.57 5.66 0.23
CA ALA A 4 5.34 4.90 0.11
C ALA A 4 4.43 5.21 1.30
N THR A 5 3.16 5.45 1.01
CA THR A 5 2.11 5.66 2.01
C THR A 5 1.07 4.56 1.92
N ALA A 6 0.74 3.97 3.07
CA ALA A 6 -0.32 2.99 3.24
C ALA A 6 -1.28 3.47 4.33
N VAL A 7 -2.57 3.17 4.18
CA VAL A 7 -3.64 3.54 5.11
C VAL A 7 -4.52 2.33 5.37
N GLY A 8 -4.89 2.13 6.63
CA GLY A 8 -5.88 1.15 7.07
C GLY A 8 -7.03 1.84 7.80
N ILE A 9 -8.27 1.47 7.49
CA ILE A 9 -9.49 1.98 8.14
C ILE A 9 -10.27 0.80 8.69
N THR A 10 -10.73 0.90 9.93
CA THR A 10 -11.64 -0.06 10.55
C THR A 10 -13.06 0.50 10.58
N TYR A 11 -14.05 -0.37 10.41
CA TYR A 11 -15.47 -0.03 10.50
C TYR A 11 -16.26 -1.24 11.02
N ASN A 12 -17.54 -1.05 11.34
CA ASN A 12 -18.35 -2.07 12.02
C ASN A 12 -18.40 -3.43 11.29
N GLU A 13 -18.27 -3.46 9.96
CA GLU A 13 -18.36 -4.69 9.16
C GLU A 13 -17.00 -5.18 8.65
N GLY A 14 -15.88 -4.54 9.04
CA GLY A 14 -14.56 -5.02 8.64
C GLY A 14 -13.45 -3.97 8.62
N VAL A 15 -12.48 -4.20 7.74
CA VAL A 15 -11.30 -3.35 7.56
C VAL A 15 -11.01 -3.12 6.09
N VAL A 16 -10.50 -1.93 5.75
CA VAL A 16 -10.10 -1.55 4.40
C VAL A 16 -8.64 -1.14 4.41
N PHE A 17 -7.87 -1.68 3.46
CA PHE A 17 -6.49 -1.27 3.22
C PHE A 17 -6.37 -0.53 1.89
N ALA A 18 -5.67 0.59 1.91
CA ALA A 18 -5.36 1.39 0.73
C ALA A 18 -3.87 1.79 0.73
N SER A 19 -3.32 2.02 -0.45
CA SER A 19 -1.97 2.56 -0.61
C SER A 19 -1.88 3.41 -1.88
N GLU A 20 -0.96 4.37 -1.91
CA GLU A 20 -0.65 5.06 -3.16
C GLU A 20 -0.04 4.07 -4.17
N ARG A 21 -0.26 4.24 -5.47
CA ARG A 21 0.32 3.34 -6.50
C ARG A 21 1.67 3.81 -7.06
N ARG A 22 2.12 4.99 -6.62
CA ARG A 22 3.36 5.61 -7.07
C ARG A 22 4.55 5.01 -6.32
N ILE A 23 5.63 4.75 -7.06
CA ILE A 23 6.97 4.48 -6.55
C ILE A 23 7.91 5.54 -7.11
N ALA A 24 8.61 6.25 -6.24
CA ALA A 24 9.53 7.30 -6.63
C ALA A 24 10.85 7.22 -5.86
N TYR A 25 11.96 7.45 -6.56
CA TYR A 25 13.28 7.67 -5.97
C TYR A 25 13.63 9.15 -6.07
N GLY A 26 13.36 9.90 -5.00
CA GLY A 26 13.45 11.36 -5.04
C GLY A 26 12.47 11.93 -6.08
N ASN A 27 12.99 12.66 -7.06
CA ASN A 27 12.18 13.28 -8.13
C ASN A 27 11.90 12.36 -9.32
N PHE A 28 12.42 11.13 -9.32
CA PHE A 28 12.23 10.18 -10.42
C PHE A 28 11.09 9.20 -10.11
N VAL A 29 10.04 9.20 -10.93
CA VAL A 29 8.91 8.26 -10.80
C VAL A 29 9.21 6.99 -11.60
N VAL A 30 9.34 5.89 -10.88
CA VAL A 30 9.64 4.56 -11.47
C VAL A 30 8.37 3.87 -11.95
N SER A 31 7.30 3.97 -11.16
CA SER A 31 6.03 3.32 -11.44
C SER A 31 4.86 4.12 -10.88
N LYS A 32 3.70 4.02 -11.54
CA LYS A 32 2.42 4.61 -11.10
C LYS A 32 1.34 3.53 -10.88
N THR A 33 1.68 2.26 -11.03
CA THR A 33 0.71 1.14 -11.02
C THR A 33 1.05 0.07 -9.98
N THR A 34 2.05 0.31 -9.13
CA THR A 34 2.50 -0.70 -8.16
C THR A 34 1.43 -0.97 -7.11
N LYS A 35 1.11 -2.24 -6.91
CA LYS A 35 0.20 -2.70 -5.87
C LYS A 35 1.00 -2.94 -4.58
N LYS A 36 0.68 -2.21 -3.52
CA LYS A 36 1.29 -2.34 -2.18
C LYS A 36 0.31 -2.88 -1.12
N THR A 37 -0.86 -3.33 -1.56
CA THR A 37 -1.85 -4.05 -0.74
C THR A 37 -1.91 -5.51 -1.16
N PHE A 38 -1.91 -6.40 -0.18
CA PHE A 38 -1.85 -7.85 -0.38
C PHE A 38 -2.97 -8.51 0.41
N VAL A 39 -3.67 -9.45 -0.22
CA VAL A 39 -4.60 -10.34 0.45
C VAL A 39 -3.80 -11.60 0.77
N ILE A 40 -3.59 -11.88 2.06
CA ILE A 40 -2.81 -13.04 2.51
C ILE A 40 -3.74 -14.24 2.65
N THR A 41 -4.88 -14.04 3.30
CA THR A 41 -5.95 -15.03 3.46
C THR A 41 -7.32 -14.36 3.28
N PRO A 42 -8.44 -15.11 3.24
CA PRO A 42 -9.78 -14.51 3.12
C PRO A 42 -10.14 -13.48 4.21
N GLN A 43 -9.43 -13.50 5.34
CA GLN A 43 -9.69 -12.60 6.49
C GLN A 43 -8.47 -11.77 6.91
N VAL A 44 -7.32 -11.91 6.22
CA VAL A 44 -6.09 -11.19 6.56
C VAL A 44 -5.56 -10.47 5.33
N GLY A 45 -5.44 -9.15 5.43
CA GLY A 45 -4.78 -8.28 4.45
C GLY A 45 -3.57 -7.58 5.04
N ALA A 46 -2.65 -7.16 4.18
CA ALA A 46 -1.48 -6.38 4.54
C ALA A 46 -1.28 -5.21 3.57
N ALA A 47 -0.75 -4.10 4.08
CA ALA A 47 -0.29 -2.98 3.28
C ALA A 47 1.13 -2.62 3.73
N CYS A 48 2.06 -2.51 2.78
CA CYS A 48 3.48 -2.28 3.07
C CYS A 48 3.90 -0.88 2.62
N ALA A 49 4.68 -0.20 3.46
CA ALA A 49 5.27 1.12 3.20
C ALA A 49 6.76 1.08 3.56
N GLY A 50 7.61 1.60 2.66
CA GLY A 50 9.06 1.59 2.81
C GLY A 50 9.74 1.13 1.52
N LEU A 51 10.81 0.35 1.67
CA LEU A 51 11.38 -0.39 0.54
C LEU A 51 10.43 -1.54 0.22
N VAL A 52 9.76 -1.46 -0.94
CA VAL A 52 8.73 -2.39 -1.41
C VAL A 52 9.05 -2.84 -2.82
#